data_AF-A0A2T0W1Y3-F1
#
_entry.id   AF-A0A2T0W1Y3-F1
#
_cell.length_a   1.000
_cell.length_b   1.000
_cell.length_c   1.000
_cell.angle_alpha   90.00
_cell.angle_beta   90.00
_cell.angle_gamma   90.00
#
_symmetry.space_group_name_H-M   'P 1'
#
loop_
_entity.id
_entity.type
_entity.pdbx_description
1 polymer ?
#
loop_
_entity_poly.entity_id
_entity_poly.type
_entity_poly.pdbx_seq_one_letter_code
_entity_poly.pdbx_strand_id
1 'polypeptide(L)'
;MKYEKRDRALWHRLEGYSFHERPLTRSLIDQIEDATGHSVDVCYTMAEEYRRFMYLIGSTGEDLTPSPIVDQVWRLHIADKRAYFEDFCPRIIGRIIYRAEDLPPIEDDPAYGLTLEYYAQEFGRPQVQYWPDPDDGLMKLSRFLMWAVGCAAFALSMMFSSFLFAFFGAMVMTVNAFLQWKYSSLPLQSAKPKENKIDGPV
;
A
#
# COMPACT_ATOMS: atom_id res chain seq x y z
N MET A 1 -17.25 19.66 11.26
CA MET A 1 -17.24 19.94 9.81
C MET A 1 -17.99 18.79 9.15
N LYS A 2 -19.06 19.06 8.39
CA LYS A 2 -19.88 18.00 7.78
C LYS A 2 -19.27 17.71 6.41
N TYR A 3 -18.56 16.59 6.26
CA TYR A 3 -17.99 16.19 4.98
C TYR A 3 -19.12 15.64 4.13
N GLU A 4 -19.57 16.43 3.14
CA GLU A 4 -20.57 15.95 2.19
C GLU A 4 -19.87 15.16 1.09
N LYS A 5 -20.29 13.91 0.90
CA LYS A 5 -19.80 13.04 -0.15
C LYS A 5 -20.11 13.61 -1.53
N ARG A 6 -19.10 13.78 -2.38
CA ARG A 6 -19.25 14.21 -3.79
C ARG A 6 -20.25 13.34 -4.56
N ASP A 7 -20.10 12.03 -4.44
CA ASP A 7 -21.05 11.03 -4.94
C ASP A 7 -21.58 10.18 -3.78
N ARG A 8 -22.80 10.46 -3.31
CA ARG A 8 -23.43 9.66 -2.23
C ARG A 8 -23.87 8.28 -2.70
N ALA A 9 -24.25 8.13 -3.97
CA ALA A 9 -24.75 6.87 -4.50
C ALA A 9 -23.62 5.84 -4.62
N LEU A 10 -22.44 6.26 -5.08
CA LEU A 10 -21.24 5.43 -5.09
C LEU A 10 -20.82 5.02 -3.67
N TRP A 11 -20.81 5.96 -2.72
CA TRP A 11 -20.47 5.64 -1.34
C TRP A 11 -21.41 4.59 -0.74
N HIS A 12 -22.72 4.71 -0.95
CA HIS A 12 -23.69 3.72 -0.49
C HIS A 12 -23.47 2.33 -1.10
N ARG A 13 -23.13 2.24 -2.39
CA ARG A 13 -22.78 0.94 -3.02
C ARG A 13 -21.53 0.33 -2.40
N LEU A 14 -20.52 1.15 -2.11
CA LEU A 14 -19.26 0.73 -1.48
C LEU A 14 -19.44 0.27 -0.03
N GLU A 15 -20.25 0.98 0.76
CA GLU A 15 -20.61 0.57 2.13
C GLU A 15 -21.36 -0.76 2.14
N GLY A 16 -22.27 -0.96 1.18
CA GLY A 16 -23.03 -2.21 1.04
C GLY A 16 -22.22 -3.40 0.53
N TYR A 17 -21.03 -3.18 -0.05
CA TYR A 17 -20.15 -4.26 -0.48
C TYR A 17 -19.35 -4.82 0.71
N SER A 18 -19.54 -6.11 1.00
CA SER A 18 -18.81 -6.81 2.05
C SER A 18 -17.50 -7.40 1.53
N PHE A 19 -16.38 -6.93 2.08
CA PHE A 19 -15.06 -7.52 1.88
C PHE A 19 -14.82 -8.76 2.77
N HIS A 20 -15.66 -8.94 3.79
CA HIS A 20 -15.45 -9.85 4.91
C HIS A 20 -16.19 -11.19 4.73
N GLU A 21 -17.25 -11.21 3.92
CA GLU A 21 -18.12 -12.38 3.79
C GLU A 21 -18.05 -12.98 2.40
N ARG A 22 -17.39 -14.13 2.30
CA ARG A 22 -17.54 -15.04 1.16
C ARG A 22 -17.68 -16.47 1.67
N PRO A 23 -18.89 -17.05 1.65
CA PRO A 23 -19.12 -18.39 2.21
C PRO A 23 -18.38 -19.52 1.48
N LEU A 24 -18.03 -19.32 0.20
CA LEU A 24 -17.50 -20.36 -0.69
C LEU A 24 -16.02 -20.16 -1.09
N THR A 25 -15.41 -19.03 -0.72
CA THR A 25 -14.02 -18.66 -1.07
C THR A 25 -13.43 -17.82 0.04
N ARG A 26 -12.10 -17.72 0.16
CA ARG A 26 -11.49 -16.81 1.15
C ARG A 26 -11.98 -15.38 0.98
N SER A 27 -12.29 -14.71 2.09
CA SER A 27 -12.63 -13.30 2.09
C SER A 27 -11.40 -12.45 1.75
N LEU A 28 -11.59 -11.16 1.43
CA LEU A 28 -10.43 -10.27 1.26
C LEU A 28 -9.69 -10.09 2.60
N ILE A 29 -10.41 -10.18 3.71
CA ILE A 29 -9.86 -10.01 5.06
C ILE A 29 -8.93 -11.15 5.42
N ASP A 30 -9.35 -12.40 5.16
CA ASP A 30 -8.50 -13.57 5.36
C ASP A 30 -7.21 -13.45 4.54
N GLN A 31 -7.31 -12.92 3.31
CA GLN A 31 -6.15 -12.69 2.47
C GLN A 31 -5.22 -11.60 3.01
N ILE A 32 -5.77 -10.53 3.61
CA ILE A 32 -4.97 -9.48 4.26
C ILE A 32 -4.29 -10.03 5.51
N GLU A 33 -5.01 -10.79 6.33
CA GLU A 33 -4.47 -11.43 7.54
C GLU A 33 -3.32 -12.39 7.18
N ASP A 34 -3.53 -13.28 6.21
CA ASP A 34 -2.50 -14.22 5.73
C ASP A 34 -1.26 -13.49 5.19
N ALA A 35 -1.46 -12.39 4.46
CA ALA A 35 -0.36 -11.66 3.82
C ALA A 35 0.43 -10.75 4.77
N THR A 36 -0.18 -10.30 5.87
CA THR A 36 0.41 -9.29 6.77
C THR A 36 0.71 -9.81 8.17
N GLY A 37 0.00 -10.85 8.63
CA GLY A 37 0.05 -11.36 10.00
C GLY A 37 -0.55 -10.40 11.04
N HIS A 38 -1.31 -9.39 10.62
CA HIS A 38 -1.97 -8.45 11.52
C HIS A 38 -3.23 -9.05 12.17
N SER A 39 -3.63 -8.49 13.32
CA SER A 39 -4.91 -8.85 13.95
C SER A 39 -6.07 -8.51 13.03
N VAL A 40 -7.18 -9.25 13.15
CA VAL A 40 -8.36 -9.07 12.31
C VAL A 40 -8.88 -7.62 12.33
N ASP A 41 -8.91 -6.94 13.48
CA ASP A 41 -9.33 -5.53 13.61
C ASP A 41 -8.51 -4.56 12.74
N VAL A 42 -7.21 -4.82 12.61
CA VAL A 42 -6.32 -4.03 11.76
C VAL A 42 -6.63 -4.33 10.29
N CYS A 43 -6.90 -5.58 9.95
CA CYS A 43 -7.29 -5.98 8.59
C CYS A 43 -8.62 -5.34 8.16
N TYR A 44 -9.60 -5.25 9.07
CA TYR A 44 -10.84 -4.49 8.86
C TYR A 44 -10.56 -3.01 8.55
N THR A 45 -9.65 -2.41 9.33
CA THR A 45 -9.27 -1.01 9.12
C THR A 45 -8.58 -0.82 7.78
N MET A 46 -7.66 -1.71 7.39
CA MET A 46 -6.99 -1.66 6.08
C MET A 46 -7.99 -1.80 4.92
N ALA A 47 -8.97 -2.70 5.03
CA ALA A 47 -10.02 -2.86 4.03
C ALA A 47 -10.93 -1.61 3.93
N GLU A 48 -11.19 -0.95 5.06
CA GLU A 48 -11.94 0.29 5.10
C GLU A 48 -11.17 1.46 4.46
N GLU A 49 -9.87 1.58 4.70
CA GLU A 49 -9.03 2.57 4.02
C GLU A 49 -8.97 2.33 2.50
N TYR A 50 -8.92 1.07 2.09
CA TYR A 50 -9.05 0.67 0.68
C TYR A 50 -10.41 1.05 0.09
N ARG A 51 -11.51 0.84 0.80
CA ARG A 51 -12.86 1.29 0.38
C ARG A 51 -12.89 2.79 0.12
N ARG A 52 -12.31 3.57 1.03
CA ARG A 52 -12.21 5.04 0.90
C ARG A 52 -11.39 5.43 -0.32
N PHE A 53 -10.29 4.75 -0.58
CA PHE A 53 -9.50 5.01 -1.79
C PHE A 53 -10.26 4.70 -3.09
N MET A 54 -10.95 3.56 -3.16
CA MET A 54 -11.78 3.22 -4.34
C MET A 54 -12.93 4.22 -4.53
N TYR A 55 -13.45 4.79 -3.45
CA TYR A 55 -14.40 5.90 -3.53
C TYR A 55 -13.79 7.13 -4.19
N LEU A 56 -12.56 7.51 -3.81
CA LEU A 56 -11.89 8.68 -4.39
C LEU A 56 -11.72 8.51 -5.90
N ILE A 57 -11.12 7.40 -6.36
CA ILE A 57 -10.97 7.15 -7.81
C ILE A 57 -12.32 7.09 -8.52
N GLY A 58 -13.32 6.44 -7.91
CA GLY A 58 -14.64 6.29 -8.50
C GLY A 58 -15.37 7.63 -8.65
N SER A 59 -15.21 8.55 -7.70
CA SER A 59 -15.93 9.82 -7.64
C SER A 59 -15.22 10.99 -8.35
N THR A 60 -13.89 10.97 -8.45
CA THR A 60 -13.12 12.03 -9.13
C THR A 60 -12.96 11.75 -10.61
N GLY A 61 -12.87 10.48 -11.00
CA GLY A 61 -12.51 10.12 -12.37
C GLY A 61 -11.00 10.14 -12.63
N GLU A 62 -10.21 10.68 -11.70
CA GLU A 62 -8.78 10.97 -11.83
C GLU A 62 -7.90 9.77 -11.45
N ASP A 63 -6.69 9.76 -11.99
CA ASP A 63 -5.66 8.78 -11.64
C ASP A 63 -5.02 9.21 -10.31
N LEU A 64 -5.36 8.48 -9.24
CA LEU A 64 -4.90 8.74 -7.88
C LEU A 64 -3.96 7.62 -7.43
N THR A 65 -2.94 7.99 -6.65
CA THR A 65 -2.00 7.03 -6.07
C THR A 65 -2.42 6.63 -4.66
N PRO A 66 -2.53 5.33 -4.33
CA PRO A 66 -2.80 4.86 -2.97
C PRO A 66 -1.57 4.98 -2.07
N SER A 67 -1.75 4.87 -0.76
CA SER A 67 -0.62 4.60 0.15
C SER A 67 -0.08 3.18 -0.04
N PRO A 68 1.15 2.87 0.44
CA PRO A 68 1.70 1.52 0.33
C PRO A 68 0.84 0.42 0.97
N ILE A 69 0.19 0.73 2.10
CA ILE A 69 -0.71 -0.19 2.80
C ILE A 69 -1.99 -0.42 1.98
N VAL A 70 -2.57 0.64 1.42
CA VAL A 70 -3.79 0.54 0.61
C VAL A 70 -3.51 -0.15 -0.74
N ASP A 71 -2.35 0.10 -1.35
CA ASP A 71 -1.91 -0.61 -2.57
C ASP A 71 -1.77 -2.11 -2.32
N GLN A 72 -1.29 -2.52 -1.15
CA GLN A 72 -1.19 -3.94 -0.80
C GLN A 72 -2.58 -4.60 -0.78
N VAL A 73 -3.57 -3.97 -0.14
CA VAL A 73 -4.95 -4.47 -0.15
C VAL A 73 -5.51 -4.50 -1.57
N TRP A 74 -5.24 -3.47 -2.38
CA TRP A 74 -5.69 -3.41 -3.76
C TRP A 74 -5.13 -4.54 -4.61
N ARG A 75 -3.83 -4.85 -4.47
CA ARG A 75 -3.19 -6.00 -5.13
C ARG A 75 -3.82 -7.34 -4.74
N LEU A 76 -4.10 -7.54 -3.44
CA LEU A 76 -4.77 -8.75 -2.97
C LEU A 76 -6.17 -8.88 -3.59
N HIS A 77 -6.92 -7.79 -3.66
CA HIS A 77 -8.25 -7.81 -4.28
C HIS A 77 -8.17 -8.12 -5.79
N ILE A 78 -7.22 -7.54 -6.52
CA ILE A 78 -6.98 -7.81 -7.95
C ILE A 78 -6.56 -9.26 -8.21
N ALA A 79 -5.87 -9.90 -7.27
CA ALA A 79 -5.40 -11.28 -7.42
C ALA A 79 -6.55 -12.26 -7.65
N ASP A 80 -7.70 -12.03 -7.00
CA ASP A 80 -8.96 -12.67 -7.38
C ASP A 80 -9.60 -11.89 -8.54
N LYS A 81 -9.19 -12.22 -9.76
CA LYS A 81 -9.68 -11.54 -10.98
C LYS A 81 -11.20 -11.56 -11.10
N ARG A 82 -11.85 -12.65 -10.65
CA ARG A 82 -13.31 -12.77 -10.70
C ARG A 82 -13.97 -11.82 -9.70
N ALA A 83 -13.44 -11.77 -8.47
CA ALA A 83 -13.88 -10.79 -7.48
C ALA A 83 -13.80 -9.36 -8.02
N TYR A 84 -12.66 -9.02 -8.59
CA TYR A 84 -12.34 -7.63 -8.89
C TYR A 84 -12.93 -7.16 -10.22
N PHE A 85 -12.65 -7.88 -11.32
CA PHE A 85 -13.01 -7.44 -12.66
C PHE A 85 -14.43 -7.83 -13.07
N GLU A 86 -14.95 -8.96 -12.58
CA GLU A 86 -16.28 -9.45 -12.98
C GLU A 86 -17.38 -9.04 -12.00
N ASP A 87 -17.05 -8.80 -10.72
CA ASP A 87 -18.02 -8.44 -9.69
C ASP A 87 -17.86 -7.00 -9.18
N PHE A 88 -16.78 -6.71 -8.46
CA PHE A 88 -16.61 -5.43 -7.76
C PHE A 88 -16.61 -4.21 -8.70
N CYS A 89 -15.74 -4.21 -9.71
CA CYS A 89 -15.62 -3.09 -10.64
C CYS A 89 -16.94 -2.76 -11.38
N PRO A 90 -17.55 -3.70 -12.12
CA PRO A 90 -18.78 -3.39 -12.87
C PRO A 90 -19.98 -3.11 -11.97
N ARG A 91 -20.12 -3.82 -10.83
CA ARG A 91 -21.32 -3.72 -9.98
C ARG A 91 -21.26 -2.54 -9.01
N ILE A 92 -20.10 -2.29 -8.40
CA ILE A 92 -19.96 -1.32 -7.31
C ILE A 92 -19.45 0.02 -7.85
N ILE A 93 -18.35 0.00 -8.60
CA ILE A 93 -17.75 1.21 -9.16
C ILE A 93 -18.50 1.67 -10.42
N GLY A 94 -18.94 0.73 -11.25
CA GLY A 94 -19.58 1.01 -12.55
C GLY A 94 -18.59 1.12 -13.72
N ARG A 95 -17.29 0.95 -13.46
CA ARG A 95 -16.22 0.89 -14.47
C ARG A 95 -15.07 0.04 -13.96
N ILE A 96 -14.24 -0.45 -14.88
CA ILE A 96 -13.00 -1.13 -14.53
C ILE A 96 -11.95 -0.10 -14.16
N ILE A 97 -11.34 -0.25 -12.98
CA ILE A 97 -10.18 0.54 -12.56
C ILE A 97 -8.95 -0.35 -12.66
N TYR A 98 -8.00 0.05 -13.51
CA TYR A 98 -6.72 -0.63 -13.65
C TYR A 98 -5.70 0.00 -12.71
N ARG A 99 -4.99 -0.84 -11.95
CA ARG A 99 -3.85 -0.42 -11.12
C ARG A 99 -2.61 -0.35 -12.00
N ALA A 100 -1.81 0.71 -11.89
CA ALA A 100 -0.49 0.78 -12.52
C ALA A 100 0.43 -0.34 -11.98
N GLU A 101 1.31 -0.87 -12.83
CA GLU A 101 2.24 -1.94 -12.42
C GLU A 101 3.26 -1.41 -11.40
N ASP A 102 3.86 -0.26 -11.73
CA ASP A 102 4.87 0.43 -10.94
C ASP A 102 4.34 1.79 -10.47
N LEU A 103 4.20 1.95 -9.15
CA LEU A 103 3.91 3.23 -8.52
C LEU A 103 5.22 3.91 -8.12
N PRO A 104 5.37 5.23 -8.38
CA PRO A 104 6.53 5.98 -7.91
C PRO A 104 6.59 6.02 -6.37
N PRO A 105 7.77 6.32 -5.79
CA PRO A 105 7.88 6.62 -4.37
C PRO A 105 6.92 7.75 -3.97
N ILE A 106 6.21 7.59 -2.85
CA ILE A 106 5.19 8.53 -2.41
C ILE A 106 5.72 9.96 -2.18
N GLU A 107 7.01 10.10 -1.87
CA GLU A 107 7.66 11.39 -1.67
C GLU A 107 7.82 12.20 -2.95
N ASP A 108 7.92 11.52 -4.09
CA ASP A 108 8.15 12.14 -5.41
C ASP A 108 6.87 12.09 -6.28
N ASP A 109 5.75 11.61 -5.75
CA ASP A 109 4.51 11.43 -6.50
C ASP A 109 3.50 12.57 -6.27
N PRO A 110 3.28 13.45 -7.24
CA PRO A 110 2.27 14.49 -7.13
C PRO A 110 0.84 13.93 -7.03
N ALA A 111 0.57 12.75 -7.61
CA ALA A 111 -0.75 12.13 -7.54
C ALA A 111 -1.07 11.64 -6.12
N TYR A 112 -0.07 11.26 -5.33
CA TYR A 112 -0.27 10.89 -3.92
C TYR A 112 -0.67 12.10 -3.07
N GLY A 113 -0.05 13.26 -3.30
CA GLY A 113 -0.45 14.53 -2.65
C GLY A 113 -1.92 14.87 -2.93
N LEU A 114 -2.35 14.71 -4.19
CA LEU A 114 -3.75 14.90 -4.59
C LEU A 114 -4.69 13.89 -3.92
N THR A 115 -4.29 12.62 -3.80
CA THR A 115 -5.04 11.61 -3.04
C THR A 115 -5.28 12.05 -1.61
N LEU A 116 -4.25 12.53 -0.91
CA LEU A 116 -4.37 12.99 0.48
C LEU A 116 -5.28 14.22 0.60
N GLU A 117 -5.23 15.14 -0.36
CA GLU A 117 -6.11 16.30 -0.40
C GLU A 117 -7.58 15.88 -0.53
N TYR A 118 -7.91 15.04 -1.52
CA TYR A 118 -9.28 14.55 -1.69
C TYR A 118 -9.73 13.69 -0.52
N TYR A 119 -8.83 12.88 0.04
CA TYR A 119 -9.12 12.13 1.25
C TYR A 119 -9.52 13.08 2.39
N ALA A 120 -8.75 14.15 2.61
CA ALA A 120 -9.03 15.12 3.66
C ALA A 120 -10.36 15.85 3.46
N GLN A 121 -10.72 16.18 2.21
CA GLN A 121 -11.99 16.80 1.86
C GLN A 121 -13.19 15.88 2.13
N GLU A 122 -13.04 14.58 1.85
CA GLU A 122 -14.15 13.62 1.89
C GLU A 122 -14.29 12.92 3.25
N PHE A 123 -13.19 12.61 3.93
CA PHE A 123 -13.15 11.78 5.15
C PHE A 123 -12.54 12.50 6.35
N GLY A 124 -11.96 13.68 6.16
CA GLY A 124 -11.20 14.39 7.18
C GLY A 124 -9.76 13.89 7.29
N ARG A 125 -9.08 14.26 8.39
CA ARG A 125 -7.64 14.05 8.51
C ARG A 125 -7.26 12.56 8.39
N PRO A 126 -6.41 12.18 7.42
CA PRO A 126 -5.97 10.80 7.27
C PRO A 126 -5.09 10.37 8.46
N GLN A 127 -5.18 9.10 8.84
CA GLN A 127 -4.34 8.52 9.89
C GLN A 127 -2.98 8.18 9.31
N VAL A 128 -1.91 8.74 9.89
CA VAL A 128 -0.53 8.62 9.40
C VAL A 128 -0.08 7.15 9.27
N GLN A 129 -0.59 6.26 10.12
CA GLN A 129 -0.29 4.83 10.04
C GLN A 129 -0.71 4.20 8.71
N TYR A 130 -1.84 4.63 8.13
CA TYR A 130 -2.39 4.08 6.88
C TYR A 130 -2.11 4.97 5.67
N TRP A 131 -1.90 6.26 5.93
CA TRP A 131 -1.71 7.32 4.94
C TRP A 131 -0.52 8.18 5.40
N PRO A 132 0.71 7.70 5.20
CA PRO A 132 1.91 8.43 5.62
C PRO A 132 1.98 9.78 4.90
N ASP A 133 2.35 10.82 5.65
CA ASP A 133 2.59 12.14 5.11
C ASP A 133 3.98 12.14 4.43
N PRO A 134 4.07 12.43 3.11
CA PRO A 134 5.35 12.44 2.40
C PRO A 134 6.30 13.53 2.92
N ASP A 135 5.76 14.57 3.57
CA ASP A 135 6.51 15.68 4.14
C ASP A 135 6.78 15.55 5.64
N ASP A 136 6.52 14.38 6.24
CA ASP A 136 6.88 14.14 7.64
C ASP A 136 8.41 14.20 7.82
N GLY A 137 8.88 15.35 8.30
CA GLY A 137 10.29 15.66 8.50
C GLY A 137 11.02 14.69 9.42
N LEU A 138 10.30 13.93 10.26
CA LEU A 138 10.88 12.89 11.12
C LEU A 138 11.46 11.72 10.32
N MET A 139 10.86 11.36 9.18
CA MET A 139 11.38 10.31 8.30
C MET A 139 12.64 10.77 7.55
N LYS A 140 12.69 12.04 7.14
CA LYS A 140 13.89 12.65 6.52
C LYS A 140 15.03 12.77 7.55
N LEU A 141 14.70 13.16 8.79
CA LEU A 141 15.67 13.30 9.88
C LEU A 141 16.25 11.97 10.34
N SER A 142 15.46 10.89 10.46
CA SER A 142 15.98 9.58 10.87
C SER A 142 16.94 8.99 9.82
N ARG A 143 16.64 9.18 8.53
CA ARG A 143 17.48 8.77 7.40
C ARG A 143 18.81 9.53 7.39
N PHE A 144 18.76 10.84 7.66
CA PHE A 144 19.95 11.68 7.84
C PHE A 144 20.76 11.27 9.07
N LEU A 145 20.10 11.01 10.21
CA LEU A 145 20.76 10.62 11.46
C LEU A 145 21.47 9.28 11.32
N MET A 146 20.87 8.30 10.63
CA MET A 146 21.52 7.02 10.35
C MET A 146 22.77 7.18 9.47
N TRP A 147 22.71 8.03 8.44
CA TRP A 147 23.89 8.35 7.63
C TRP A 147 24.97 9.07 8.43
N ALA A 148 24.59 10.05 9.25
CA ALA A 148 25.50 10.78 10.13
C ALA A 148 26.20 9.86 11.14
N VAL A 149 25.47 8.93 11.75
CA VAL A 149 26.01 7.92 12.67
C VAL A 149 26.98 6.98 11.93
N GLY A 150 26.65 6.55 10.71
CA GLY A 150 27.54 5.74 9.88
C GLY A 150 28.85 6.46 9.53
N CYS A 151 28.77 7.73 9.09
CA CYS A 151 29.93 8.56 8.79
C CYS A 151 30.79 8.82 10.04
N ALA A 152 30.17 9.11 11.19
CA ALA A 152 30.87 9.32 12.45
C ALA A 152 31.60 8.04 12.91
N ALA A 153 30.95 6.87 12.83
CA ALA A 153 31.55 5.59 13.17
C ALA A 153 32.74 5.25 12.24
N PHE A 154 32.63 5.55 10.95
CA PHE A 154 33.72 5.37 9.98
C PHE A 154 34.90 6.30 10.28
N ALA A 155 34.64 7.58 10.55
CA ALA A 155 35.66 8.56 10.90
C ALA A 155 36.37 8.17 12.22
N LEU A 156 35.62 7.76 13.25
CA LEU A 156 36.19 7.24 14.49
C LEU A 156 37.01 5.95 14.27
N SER A 157 36.60 5.08 13.35
CA SER A 157 37.36 3.86 13.03
C SER A 157 38.72 4.18 12.40
N MET A 158 38.79 5.15 11.49
CA MET A 158 40.05 5.64 10.93
C MET A 158 40.94 6.29 12.00
N MET A 159 40.35 7.01 12.96
CA MET A 159 41.09 7.74 13.98
C MET A 159 41.67 6.83 15.07
N PHE A 160 41.02 5.70 15.38
CA PHE A 160 41.45 4.76 16.43
C PHE A 160 42.05 3.44 15.90
N SER A 161 42.25 3.30 14.58
CA SER A 161 42.79 2.10 13.91
C SER A 161 42.18 0.78 14.40
N SER A 162 40.91 0.83 14.80
CA SER A 162 40.21 -0.27 15.46
C SER A 162 39.20 -0.87 14.50
N PHE A 163 39.47 -2.10 14.07
CA PHE A 163 38.62 -2.88 13.17
C PHE A 163 37.21 -3.13 13.73
N LEU A 164 37.02 -3.04 15.06
CA LEU A 164 35.72 -3.17 15.72
C LEU A 164 34.71 -2.10 15.29
N PHE A 165 35.14 -0.84 15.15
CA PHE A 165 34.25 0.26 14.75
C PHE A 165 33.90 0.20 13.26
N ALA A 166 34.85 -0.19 12.40
CA ALA A 166 34.59 -0.45 10.98
C ALA A 166 33.59 -1.60 10.81
N PHE A 167 33.75 -2.68 11.58
CA PHE A 167 32.82 -3.81 11.56
C PHE A 167 31.42 -3.39 12.03
N PHE A 168 31.31 -2.62 13.11
CA PHE A 168 30.01 -2.17 13.61
C PHE A 168 29.31 -1.22 12.62
N GLY A 169 30.04 -0.28 12.01
CA GLY A 169 29.50 0.60 10.98
C GLY A 169 29.06 -0.17 9.72
N ALA A 170 29.87 -1.11 9.25
CA ALA A 170 29.52 -1.99 8.15
C ALA A 170 28.33 -2.90 8.49
N MET A 171 28.22 -3.40 9.72
CA MET A 171 27.09 -4.19 10.20
C MET A 171 25.81 -3.36 10.21
N VAL A 172 25.84 -2.11 10.69
CA VAL A 172 24.67 -1.22 10.65
C VAL A 172 24.27 -0.89 9.21
N MET A 173 25.22 -0.60 8.33
CA MET A 173 24.93 -0.34 6.91
C MET A 173 24.38 -1.57 6.19
N THR A 174 24.92 -2.76 6.44
CA THR A 174 24.43 -4.01 5.83
C THR A 174 23.08 -4.42 6.40
N VAL A 175 22.83 -4.25 7.70
CA VAL A 175 21.51 -4.48 8.30
C VAL A 175 20.50 -3.48 7.75
N ASN A 176 20.86 -2.21 7.61
CA ASN A 176 19.95 -1.21 7.04
C ASN A 176 19.68 -1.49 5.55
N ALA A 177 20.71 -1.80 4.76
CA ALA A 177 20.55 -2.22 3.36
C ALA A 177 19.74 -3.52 3.24
N PHE A 178 19.90 -4.46 4.18
CA PHE A 178 19.12 -5.69 4.23
C PHE A 178 17.69 -5.47 4.67
N LEU A 179 17.43 -4.54 5.60
CA LEU A 179 16.07 -4.15 5.98
C LEU A 179 15.41 -3.44 4.79
N GLN A 180 16.06 -2.46 4.19
CA GLN A 180 15.58 -1.81 2.96
C GLN A 180 15.35 -2.83 1.85
N TRP A 181 16.30 -3.73 1.61
CA TRP A 181 16.15 -4.83 0.65
C TRP A 181 14.99 -5.75 1.03
N LYS A 182 14.84 -6.17 2.28
CA LYS A 182 13.75 -7.07 2.72
C LYS A 182 12.38 -6.40 2.66
N TYR A 183 12.29 -5.11 2.98
CA TYR A 183 11.07 -4.33 2.81
C TYR A 183 10.77 -4.03 1.33
N SER A 184 11.78 -3.96 0.45
CA SER A 184 11.60 -3.84 -1.01
C SER A 184 11.52 -5.18 -1.77
N SER A 185 11.93 -6.29 -1.16
CA SER A 185 11.97 -7.65 -1.72
C SER A 185 11.03 -8.63 -1.00
N LEU A 186 10.12 -8.13 -0.17
CA LEU A 186 8.88 -8.85 0.16
C LEU A 186 8.32 -9.40 -1.17
N PRO A 187 8.29 -10.73 -1.35
CA PRO A 187 8.25 -11.30 -2.68
C PRO A 187 6.90 -11.06 -3.35
N LEU A 188 6.93 -10.15 -4.32
CA LEU A 188 6.16 -10.16 -5.55
C LEU A 188 6.30 -11.53 -6.25
N GLN A 189 5.58 -12.54 -5.78
CA GLN A 189 5.51 -13.82 -6.47
C GLN A 189 4.48 -13.68 -7.60
N SER A 190 4.94 -13.27 -8.79
CA SER A 190 4.16 -13.40 -10.01
C SER A 190 3.93 -14.89 -10.28
N ALA A 191 2.80 -15.42 -9.86
CA ALA A 191 2.32 -16.69 -10.38
C ALA A 191 1.99 -16.46 -11.86
N LYS A 192 2.88 -16.87 -12.76
CA LYS A 192 2.52 -17.02 -14.19
C LYS A 192 1.26 -17.91 -14.24
N PRO A 193 0.15 -17.45 -14.84
CA PRO A 193 -0.95 -18.34 -15.13
C PRO A 193 -0.42 -19.45 -16.04
N LYS A 194 -0.65 -20.72 -15.66
CA LYS A 194 -0.50 -21.82 -16.62
C LYS A 194 -1.46 -21.52 -17.77
N GLU A 195 -0.90 -21.35 -18.96
CA GLU A 195 -1.62 -21.27 -20.21
C GLU A 195 -2.39 -22.58 -20.39
N ASN A 196 -3.63 -22.61 -19.93
CA ASN A 196 -4.51 -23.74 -20.16
C ASN A 196 -5.12 -23.52 -21.54
N LYS A 197 -4.53 -24.19 -22.52
CA LYS A 197 -5.05 -24.33 -23.87
C LYS A 197 -6.46 -24.93 -23.78
N ILE A 198 -7.47 -24.09 -23.91
CA ILE A 198 -8.85 -24.53 -24.12
C ILE A 198 -8.92 -24.94 -25.59
N ASP A 199 -8.71 -26.23 -25.88
CA ASP A 199 -9.28 -26.83 -27.08
C ASP A 199 -10.81 -26.83 -26.87
N GLY A 200 -11.50 -25.91 -27.55
CA GLY A 200 -12.95 -25.90 -27.64
C GLY A 200 -13.44 -26.96 -28.62
N PRO A 201 -14.64 -27.53 -28.44
CA PRO A 201 -15.25 -28.42 -29.42
C PRO A 201 -16.07 -27.61 -30.41
N VAL A 202 -15.66 -27.61 -31.69
CA VAL A 202 -16.54 -27.59 -32.88
C VAL A 202 -15.83 -28.36 -33.99
#